data_AF-A0A965RR87-F1
#
_entry.id   AF-A0A965RR87-F1
#
_cell.length_a   1.000
_cell.length_b   1.000
_cell.length_c   1.000
_cell.angle_alpha   90.00
_cell.angle_beta   90.00
_cell.angle_gamma   90.00
#
_symmetry.space_group_name_H-M   'P 1'
#
loop_
_entity.id
_entity.type
_entity.pdbx_description
1 polymer ?
#
loop_
_entity_poly.entity_id
_entity_poly.type
_entity_poly.pdbx_seq_one_letter_code
_entity_poly.pdbx_strand_id
1 'polypeptide(L)' 'MSSPYVCEDVEVRENEPETLKAIFVESYEKCSFCGSKLVFSHDLNIGFLQVVEVARCPGCGVTMNPKKFTLQ' A
#
# COMPACT_ATOMS: atom_id res chain seq x y z
N MET A 1 -59.50 -5.29 -17.16
CA MET A 1 -58.35 -6.20 -17.37
C MET A 1 -57.22 -5.68 -16.51
N SER A 2 -56.96 -6.38 -15.41
CA SER A 2 -56.03 -5.98 -14.34
C SER A 2 -54.66 -6.58 -14.64
N SER A 3 -53.61 -5.76 -14.75
CA SER A 3 -52.25 -6.23 -14.98
C SER A 3 -51.57 -6.55 -13.63
N PRO A 4 -51.04 -7.77 -13.42
CA PRO A 4 -50.44 -8.19 -12.16
C PRO A 4 -48.92 -8.19 -12.29
N TYR A 5 -48.28 -7.05 -12.04
CA TYR A 5 -46.83 -7.04 -11.82
C TYR A 5 -46.55 -6.37 -10.48
N VAL A 6 -46.47 -7.24 -9.47
CA VAL A 6 -45.98 -6.96 -8.13
C VAL A 6 -44.49 -6.68 -8.28
N CYS A 7 -44.05 -5.45 -7.97
CA CYS A 7 -42.63 -5.19 -7.76
C CYS A 7 -42.29 -5.74 -6.38
N GLU A 8 -41.57 -6.86 -6.35
CA GLU A 8 -41.02 -7.42 -5.12
C GLU A 8 -40.02 -6.43 -4.51
N ASP A 9 -40.17 -6.19 -3.21
CA ASP A 9 -39.31 -5.32 -2.41
C ASP A 9 -37.86 -5.83 -2.46
N VAL A 10 -36.98 -5.04 -3.08
CA VAL A 10 -35.53 -5.25 -2.98
C VAL A 10 -35.13 -4.87 -1.56
N GLU A 11 -34.98 -5.88 -0.70
CA GLU A 11 -34.37 -5.72 0.63
C GLU A 11 -32.97 -5.12 0.45
N VAL A 12 -32.86 -3.81 0.72
CA VAL A 12 -31.60 -3.11 0.80
C VAL A 12 -30.84 -3.70 1.99
N ARG A 13 -29.97 -4.69 1.74
CA ARG A 13 -28.94 -5.07 2.69
C ARG A 13 -28.03 -3.87 2.88
N GLU A 14 -28.25 -3.15 3.97
CA GLU A 14 -27.34 -2.14 4.48
C GLU A 14 -26.00 -2.85 4.76
N ASN A 15 -25.09 -2.81 3.79
CA ASN A 15 -23.70 -3.17 4.02
C ASN A 15 -23.15 -2.11 4.97
N GLU A 16 -23.04 -2.46 6.25
CA GLU A 16 -22.29 -1.64 7.20
C GLU A 16 -20.88 -1.43 6.62
N PRO A 17 -20.38 -0.18 6.60
CA PRO A 17 -19.04 0.08 6.12
C PRO A 17 -18.08 -0.60 7.10
N GLU A 18 -17.48 -1.71 6.68
CA GLU A 18 -16.36 -2.31 7.39
C GLU A 18 -15.34 -1.21 7.63
N THR A 19 -15.18 -0.80 8.88
CA THR A 19 -14.17 0.16 9.26
C THR A 19 -12.83 -0.48 8.97
N LEU A 20 -12.22 -0.10 7.84
CA LEU A 20 -10.84 -0.37 7.50
C LEU A 20 -9.99 0.15 8.65
N LYS A 21 -9.73 -0.70 9.64
CA LYS A 21 -8.74 -0.45 10.69
C LYS A 21 -7.47 -0.17 9.92
N ALA A 22 -6.98 1.07 10.02
CA ALA A 22 -5.67 1.43 9.52
C ALA A 22 -4.68 0.47 10.17
N ILE A 23 -4.29 -0.56 9.41
CA ILE A 23 -3.16 -1.39 9.73
C ILE A 23 -2.03 -0.38 9.86
N PHE A 24 -1.34 -0.37 11.01
CA PHE A 24 -0.12 0.42 11.20
C PHE A 24 0.96 -0.12 10.25
N VAL A 25 0.79 0.18 8.96
CA VAL A 25 1.86 0.19 7.98
C VAL A 25 2.64 1.48 8.26
N GLU A 26 3.95 1.50 8.04
CA GLU A 26 4.79 2.72 8.08
C GLU A 26 5.49 3.07 9.40
N SER A 27 6.15 2.10 10.04
CA SER A 27 7.32 2.43 10.89
C SER A 27 8.61 2.67 10.08
N TYR A 28 8.64 2.30 8.80
CA TYR A 28 9.84 2.43 7.94
C TYR A 28 9.95 3.77 7.20
N GLU A 29 8.97 4.66 7.28
CA GLU A 29 9.00 5.91 6.51
C GLU A 29 9.94 6.98 7.09
N LYS A 30 10.38 6.87 8.34
CA LYS A 30 11.18 7.92 9.01
C LYS A 30 12.62 7.49 9.23
N CYS A 31 13.54 8.42 8.98
CA CYS A 31 14.95 8.24 9.28
C CYS A 31 15.16 8.12 10.79
N SER A 32 15.85 7.06 11.23
CA SER A 32 16.14 6.84 12.65
C SER A 32 17.07 7.89 13.28
N PHE A 33 17.76 8.69 12.45
CA PHE A 33 18.72 9.69 12.93
C PHE A 33 18.09 11.08 13.11
N CYS A 34 17.37 11.57 12.11
CA CYS A 34 16.82 12.93 12.11
C CYS A 34 15.28 12.99 12.02
N GLY A 35 14.61 11.83 11.96
CA GLY A 35 13.15 11.74 11.89
C GLY A 35 12.53 12.17 10.56
N SER A 36 13.32 12.68 9.61
CA SER A 36 12.85 13.08 8.28
C SER A 36 12.31 11.90 7.48
N LYS A 37 11.32 12.14 6.62
CA LYS A 37 10.78 11.12 5.73
C LYS A 37 11.87 10.59 4.78
N LEU A 38 11.95 9.28 4.66
CA LEU A 38 12.85 8.58 3.76
C LEU A 38 12.29 8.59 2.34
N VAL A 39 13.20 8.67 1.37
CA VAL A 39 12.90 8.57 -0.06
C VAL A 39 13.35 7.19 -0.53
N PHE A 40 12.44 6.44 -1.13
CA PHE A 40 12.71 5.11 -1.66
C PHE A 40 12.85 5.16 -3.19
N SER A 41 13.75 4.35 -3.72
CA SER A 41 13.96 4.18 -5.16
C SER A 41 14.10 2.69 -5.47
N HIS A 42 13.53 2.27 -6.60
CA HIS A 42 13.46 0.87 -7.01
C HIS A 42 14.14 0.69 -8.37
N ASP A 43 15.17 -0.15 -8.39
CA ASP A 43 15.86 -0.56 -9.61
C ASP A 43 15.41 -1.97 -10.00
N LEU A 44 14.86 -2.10 -11.21
CA LEU A 44 14.42 -3.39 -11.76
C LEU A 44 15.55 -4.04 -12.56
N ASN A 45 15.88 -5.28 -12.20
CA ASN A 45 16.80 -6.11 -12.96
C ASN A 45 16.04 -7.30 -13.56
N ILE A 46 15.63 -7.14 -14.83
CA ILE A 46 14.82 -8.12 -15.55
C ILE A 46 15.61 -9.43 -15.79
N GLY A 47 16.91 -9.34 -16.04
CA GLY A 47 17.75 -10.52 -16.31
C GLY A 47 17.85 -11.49 -15.13
N PHE A 48 17.67 -10.99 -13.90
CA PHE A 48 17.64 -11.78 -12.67
C PHE A 48 16.26 -11.83 -12.01
N LEU A 49 15.23 -11.30 -12.67
CA LEU A 49 13.88 -11.14 -12.12
C LEU A 49 13.94 -10.58 -10.69
N GLN A 50 14.66 -9.48 -10.50
CA GLN A 50 14.94 -8.94 -9.18
C GLN A 50 14.61 -7.44 -9.10
N VAL A 51 14.12 -7.00 -7.95
CA VAL A 51 13.96 -5.59 -7.59
C VAL A 51 14.96 -5.25 -6.51
N VAL A 52 15.66 -4.13 -6.65
CA VAL A 52 16.52 -3.57 -5.61
C VAL A 52 15.87 -2.28 -5.10
N GLU A 53 15.55 -2.24 -3.82
CA GLU A 53 15.06 -1.04 -3.15
C GLU A 53 16.20 -0.35 -2.41
N VAL A 54 16.33 0.95 -2.59
CA VAL A 54 17.29 1.80 -1.87
C VAL A 54 16.52 2.91 -1.17
N ALA A 55 16.81 3.14 0.12
CA ALA A 55 16.24 4.24 0.88
C ALA A 55 17.29 5.30 1.23
N ARG A 56 16.96 6.58 1.06
CA ARG A 56 17.83 7.72 1.35
C ARG A 56 17.10 8.74 2.22
N CYS A 57 17.79 9.32 3.19
CA CYS A 57 17.30 10.43 3.99
C CYS A 57 17.74 11.76 3.39
N PRO A 58 16.82 12.65 2.94
CA PRO A 58 17.19 13.96 2.43
C PRO A 58 17.61 14.92 3.55
N GLY A 59 17.23 14.66 4.80
CA GLY A 59 17.55 15.52 5.94
C GLY A 59 19.00 15.41 6.40
N CYS A 60 19.47 14.19 6.66
CA CYS A 60 20.82 13.94 7.16
C CYS A 60 21.76 13.24 6.16
N GLY A 61 21.29 12.93 4.95
CA GLY A 61 22.09 12.30 3.89
C GLY A 61 22.36 10.80 4.08
N VAL A 62 21.85 10.18 5.16
CA VAL A 62 22.03 8.75 5.41
C VAL A 62 21.37 7.93 4.30
N THR A 63 22.12 6.97 3.77
CA THR A 63 21.61 5.96 2.83
C THR A 63 21.51 4.62 3.55
N MET A 64 20.36 3.97 3.46
CA MET A 64 20.15 2.65 4.07
C MET A 64 20.65 1.54 3.15
N ASN A 65 20.93 0.37 3.74
CA ASN A 65 21.33 -0.80 2.99
C ASN A 65 20.24 -1.21 1.98
N PRO A 66 20.61 -1.46 0.71
CA PRO A 66 19.65 -1.88 -0.30
C PRO A 66 18.98 -3.21 0.06
N LYS A 67 17.67 -3.29 -0.12
CA LYS A 67 16.91 -4.54 -0.01
C LYS A 67 16.72 -5.14 -1.39
N LYS A 68 16.82 -6.47 -1.48
CA LYS A 68 16.67 -7.21 -2.73
C LYS A 68 15.43 -8.09 -2.63
N PHE A 69 14.60 -8.06 -3.65
CA PHE A 69 13.39 -8.85 -3.76
C PHE A 69 13.41 -9.63 -5.07
N THR A 70 13.17 -10.94 -5.00
CA THR A 70 13.02 -11.77 -6.21
C THR A 70 11.56 -11.73 -6.66
N LEU A 71 11.34 -11.59 -7.96
CA LEU A 71 10.03 -11.67 -8.62
C LEU A 71 9.79 -13.15 -8.97
N GLN A 72 9.18 -13.91 -8.05
CA GLN A 72 8.71 -15.28 -8.26
C GLN A 72 7.20 -15.36 -8.11
#